data_AF-A0A6B2ZLE7-F1
#
_entry.id   AF-A0A6B2ZLE7-F1
#
_cell.length_a   1.000
_cell.length_b   1.000
_cell.length_c   1.000
_cell.angle_alpha   90.00
_cell.angle_beta   90.00
_cell.angle_gamma   90.00
#
_symmetry.space_group_name_H-M   'P 1'
#
loop_
_entity.id
_entity.type
_entity.pdbx_description
1 polymer ?
#
loop_
_entity_poly.entity_id
_entity_poly.type
_entity_poly.pdbx_seq_one_letter_code
_entity_poly.pdbx_strand_id
1 'polypeptide(L)'
;MVAFAESELAHVAGEDEVNHPAHYTWLPHGVEVIDISELLNFNLGNVVKYILRAGHKTVDPTTDLRKAAWYINREIERLEAK
;
A
#
# COMPACT_ATOMS: atom_id res chain seq x y z
N MET A 1 -3.65 26.08 -26.85
CA MET A 1 -2.44 25.24 -26.78
C MET A 1 -1.35 26.05 -26.11
N VAL A 2 -1.13 25.83 -24.82
CA VAL A 2 0.09 26.23 -24.13
C VAL A 2 0.48 25.00 -23.33
N ALA A 3 1.53 24.33 -23.79
CA ALA A 3 2.08 23.14 -23.17
C ALA A 3 2.68 23.52 -21.81
N PHE A 4 2.05 23.07 -20.73
CA PHE A 4 2.68 23.10 -19.42
C PHE A 4 3.82 22.08 -19.44
N ALA A 5 5.01 22.57 -19.13
CA ALA A 5 6.26 21.82 -19.18
C ALA A 5 6.19 20.59 -18.27
N GLU A 6 6.29 19.41 -18.88
CA GLU A 6 6.43 18.10 -18.23
C GLU A 6 7.85 17.88 -17.67
N SER A 7 8.44 18.85 -16.96
CA SER A 7 9.90 18.85 -16.74
C SER A 7 10.41 19.11 -15.32
N GLU A 8 9.71 18.72 -14.25
CA GLU A 8 10.29 18.79 -12.88
C GLU A 8 9.98 17.58 -11.98
N LEU A 9 10.03 16.35 -12.51
CA LEU A 9 10.15 15.15 -11.66
C LEU A 9 11.14 14.16 -12.27
N ALA A 10 12.42 14.52 -12.25
CA ALA A 10 13.50 13.55 -12.39
C ALA A 10 14.27 13.51 -11.07
N HIS A 11 13.75 12.77 -10.09
CA HIS A 11 14.58 12.23 -9.03
C HIS A 11 14.71 10.72 -9.25
N VAL A 12 15.78 10.33 -9.94
CA VAL A 12 16.22 8.94 -10.01
C VAL A 12 16.86 8.60 -8.66
N ALA A 13 16.03 8.39 -7.64
CA ALA A 13 16.43 7.62 -6.48
C ALA A 13 16.30 6.15 -6.89
N GLY A 14 17.41 5.41 -6.87
CA GLY A 14 17.33 3.96 -7.03
C GLY A 14 16.31 3.42 -6.04
N GLU A 15 15.33 2.67 -6.52
CA GLU A 15 14.25 2.14 -5.71
C GLU A 15 14.87 1.30 -4.59
N ASP A 16 14.84 1.81 -3.35
CA ASP A 16 15.19 1.03 -2.18
C ASP A 16 14.08 -0.01 -1.99
N GLU A 17 14.30 -1.19 -2.58
CA GLU A 17 13.33 -2.29 -2.57
C GLU A 17 12.99 -2.78 -1.15
N VAL A 18 13.78 -2.40 -0.15
CA VAL A 18 13.60 -2.82 1.24
C VAL A 18 12.94 -1.73 2.08
N ASN A 19 13.54 -0.54 2.13
CA ASN A 19 13.12 0.51 3.05
C ASN A 19 12.04 1.43 2.45
N HIS A 20 12.06 1.68 1.14
CA HIS A 20 11.12 2.57 0.47
C HIS A 20 10.59 1.99 -0.86
N PRO A 21 9.91 0.83 -0.83
CA PRO A 21 9.52 0.16 -2.06
C PRO A 21 8.47 0.99 -2.82
N ALA A 22 8.63 1.14 -4.14
CA ALA A 22 7.75 1.97 -4.98
C ALA A 22 6.24 1.65 -4.83
N HIS A 23 5.91 0.40 -4.54
CA HIS A 23 4.54 -0.06 -4.34
C HIS A 23 3.94 0.31 -2.95
N TYR A 24 4.68 1.05 -2.11
CA TYR A 24 4.25 1.57 -0.81
C TYR A 24 4.48 3.09 -0.63
N THR A 25 5.13 3.77 -1.57
CA THR A 25 5.51 5.20 -1.49
C THR A 25 4.71 6.10 -2.43
N TRP A 26 3.63 5.60 -3.03
CA TRP A 26 2.84 6.31 -4.05
C TRP A 26 1.76 7.25 -3.47
N LEU A 27 1.53 7.24 -2.15
CA LEU A 27 0.47 8.06 -1.54
C LEU A 27 0.83 9.55 -1.56
N PRO A 28 -0.17 10.44 -1.62
CA PRO A 28 0.05 11.88 -1.59
C PRO A 28 0.82 12.34 -0.34
N HIS A 29 1.58 13.43 -0.48
CA HIS A 29 2.30 14.11 0.61
C HIS A 29 3.43 13.29 1.28
N GLY A 30 3.91 12.23 0.63
CA GLY A 30 5.03 11.43 1.13
C GLY A 30 4.67 10.50 2.29
N VAL A 31 3.37 10.25 2.50
CA VAL A 31 2.89 9.21 3.40
C VAL A 31 3.27 7.85 2.81
N GLU A 32 3.75 6.94 3.63
CA GLU A 32 3.98 5.55 3.23
C GLU A 32 2.92 4.62 3.79
N VAL A 33 2.73 3.49 3.11
CA VAL A 33 1.81 2.45 3.60
C VAL A 33 2.17 1.98 5.01
N ILE A 34 3.46 1.95 5.36
CA ILE A 34 3.92 1.57 6.71
C ILE A 34 3.42 2.54 7.79
N ASP A 35 3.41 3.85 7.51
CA ASP A 35 2.96 4.90 8.45
C ASP A 35 1.51 4.66 8.91
N ILE A 36 0.68 4.12 8.03
CA ILE A 36 -0.72 3.80 8.33
C ILE A 36 -0.82 2.41 8.98
N SER A 37 -0.09 1.42 8.45
CA SER A 37 -0.15 0.04 8.93
C SER A 37 0.31 -0.11 10.38
N GLU A 38 1.28 0.68 10.85
CA GLU A 38 1.79 0.63 12.23
C GLU A 38 0.78 1.15 13.27
N LEU A 39 -0.21 1.95 12.87
CA LEU A 39 -1.27 2.45 13.74
C LEU A 39 -2.33 1.38 14.06
N LEU A 40 -2.24 0.21 13.41
CA LEU A 40 -3.26 -0.83 13.43
C LEU A 40 -2.71 -2.13 14.02
N ASN A 41 -3.61 -3.00 14.46
CA ASN A 41 -3.21 -4.35 14.86
C ASN A 41 -2.70 -5.17 13.65
N PHE A 42 -2.07 -6.32 13.91
CA PHE A 42 -1.48 -7.16 12.88
C PHE A 42 -2.43 -7.49 11.72
N ASN A 43 -3.69 -7.83 12.01
CA ASN A 43 -4.64 -8.17 10.96
C ASN A 43 -5.00 -6.93 10.13
N LEU A 44 -5.42 -5.86 10.80
CA LEU A 44 -5.88 -4.63 10.14
C LEU A 44 -4.76 -3.89 9.40
N GLY A 45 -3.54 -3.87 9.95
CA GLY A 45 -2.36 -3.32 9.28
C GLY A 45 -2.05 -4.04 7.97
N ASN A 46 -2.19 -5.37 7.93
CA ASN A 46 -2.07 -6.14 6.70
C ASN A 46 -3.23 -5.89 5.73
N VAL A 47 -4.47 -5.73 6.21
CA VAL A 47 -5.62 -5.36 5.35
C VAL A 47 -5.32 -4.07 4.60
N VAL A 48 -4.94 -3.00 5.31
CA VAL A 48 -4.60 -1.71 4.72
C VAL A 48 -3.42 -1.84 3.76
N LYS A 49 -2.36 -2.55 4.16
CA LYS A 49 -1.20 -2.81 3.31
C LYS A 49 -1.58 -3.41 1.96
N TYR A 50 -2.42 -4.44 1.95
CA TYR A 50 -2.81 -5.08 0.68
C TYR A 50 -3.78 -4.23 -0.14
N ILE A 51 -4.68 -3.49 0.49
CA ILE A 51 -5.56 -2.55 -0.22
C ILE A 51 -4.73 -1.48 -0.93
N LEU A 52 -3.78 -0.86 -0.23
CA LEU A 52 -2.94 0.19 -0.79
C LEU A 52 -1.86 -0.33 -1.74
N ARG A 53 -1.54 -1.63 -1.71
CA ARG A 53 -0.60 -2.22 -2.68
C ARG A 53 -1.27 -2.70 -3.96
N ALA A 54 -2.58 -2.93 -3.95
CA ALA A 54 -3.30 -3.51 -5.07
C ALA A 54 -3.14 -2.66 -6.35
N GLY A 55 -2.64 -3.27 -7.42
CA GLY A 55 -2.36 -2.57 -8.68
C GLY A 55 -1.01 -1.83 -8.73
N HIS A 56 -0.31 -1.70 -7.60
CA HIS A 56 1.00 -1.04 -7.53
C HIS A 56 2.17 -2.03 -7.54
N LYS A 57 1.98 -3.25 -7.04
CA LYS A 57 3.00 -4.32 -7.11
C LYS A 57 2.86 -5.23 -8.34
N THR A 58 1.63 -5.48 -8.77
CA THR A 58 1.31 -6.33 -9.92
C THR A 58 0.16 -5.72 -10.71
N VAL A 59 0.10 -6.00 -12.02
CA VAL A 59 -0.98 -5.51 -12.91
C VAL A 59 -2.36 -6.00 -12.45
N ASP A 60 -2.46 -7.25 -12.00
CA ASP A 60 -3.69 -7.79 -11.42
C ASP A 60 -3.81 -7.39 -9.94
N PRO A 61 -4.79 -6.55 -9.55
CA PRO A 61 -5.01 -6.15 -8.16
C PRO A 61 -5.71 -7.24 -7.34
N THR A 62 -6.34 -8.22 -7.98
CA THR A 62 -7.25 -9.15 -7.28
C THR A 62 -6.53 -10.04 -6.29
N THR A 63 -5.27 -10.40 -6.56
CA THR A 63 -4.45 -11.18 -5.62
C THR A 63 -4.25 -10.46 -4.29
N ASP A 64 -4.00 -9.16 -4.31
CA ASP A 64 -3.82 -8.38 -3.08
C ASP A 64 -5.17 -8.13 -2.39
N LEU A 65 -6.24 -7.86 -3.15
CA LEU A 65 -7.58 -7.76 -2.57
C LEU A 65 -8.04 -9.06 -1.89
N ARG A 66 -7.71 -10.23 -2.45
CA ARG A 66 -7.97 -11.54 -1.82
C ARG A 66 -7.17 -11.72 -0.52
N LYS A 67 -5.95 -11.21 -0.45
CA LYS A 67 -5.16 -11.21 0.80
C LYS A 67 -5.75 -10.28 1.84
N ALA A 68 -6.21 -9.08 1.44
CA ALA A 68 -6.93 -8.19 2.33
C ALA A 68 -8.19 -8.86 2.90
N ALA A 69 -8.99 -9.52 2.04
CA ALA A 69 -10.15 -10.31 2.46
C ALA A 69 -9.80 -11.41 3.46
N TRP A 70 -8.67 -12.10 3.26
CA TRP A 70 -8.21 -13.13 4.20
C TRP A 70 -7.89 -12.54 5.58
N TYR A 71 -7.18 -11.42 5.65
CA TYR A 71 -6.85 -10.79 6.93
C TYR A 71 -8.06 -10.16 7.63
N ILE A 72 -9.03 -9.61 6.90
CA ILE A 72 -10.23 -9.05 7.54
C ILE A 72 -11.11 -10.16 8.16
N ASN A 73 -11.22 -11.31 7.50
CA ASN A 73 -11.95 -12.46 8.05
C ASN A 73 -11.32 -12.96 9.35
N ARG A 74 -9.98 -12.99 9.42
CA ARG A 74 -9.28 -13.35 10.66
C ARG A 74 -9.51 -12.36 11.79
N GLU A 75 -9.61 -11.07 11.48
CA GLU A 75 -9.92 -10.07 12.50
C GLU A 75 -11.35 -10.22 13.02
N ILE A 76 -12.30 -10.54 12.12
CA ILE A 76 -13.68 -10.87 12.50
C ILE A 76 -13.69 -12.09 13.42
N GLU A 77 -13.07 -13.20 13.01
CA GLU A 77 -12.98 -14.43 13.83
C GLU A 77 -12.37 -14.17 15.21
N ARG A 78 -11.30 -13.35 15.29
CA ARG A 78 -10.65 -12.98 16.56
C ARG A 78 -11.61 -12.19 17.48
N LEU A 79 -12.47 -11.36 16.91
CA LEU A 79 -13.44 -10.57 17.67
C LEU A 79 -14.66 -11.38 18.09
N GLU A 80 -15.10 -12.34 17.26
CA GLU A 80 -16.21 -13.26 17.55
C GLU A 80 -15.84 -14.35 18.57
N ALA A 81 -14.57 -14.75 18.65
CA ALA A 81 -14.08 -15.71 19.63
C ALA A 81 -13.95 -15.16 21.07
N LYS A 82 -14.45 -13.95 21.33
CA LYS A 82 -14.52 -13.32 22.65
C LYS A 82 -15.85 -13.61 23.34
#